data_AF-A0A0A8H127-F1
#
_entry.id   AF-A0A0A8H127-F1
#
_cell.length_a   1.000
_cell.length_b   1.000
_cell.length_c   1.000
_cell.angle_alpha   90.00
_cell.angle_beta   90.00
_cell.angle_gamma   90.00
#
_symmetry.space_group_name_H-M   'P 1'
#
loop_
_entity.id
_entity.type
_entity.pdbx_description
1 polymer ?
#
loop_
_entity_poly.entity_id
_entity_poly.type
_entity_poly.pdbx_seq_one_letter_code
_entity_poly.pdbx_strand_id
1 'polypeptide(L)'
;MKQAFSLLELAFCIVLLGIIFSFYYHIFYFKTSNMVYQNQYLYEVEKNLIEKKSLNSRNIQIYNYIFVEHFDNILNLKSLQIKDDSYKKYFYDEESF
;
A
#
# COMPACT_ATOMS: atom_id res chain seq x y z
N MET A 1 -0.44 -1.80 -58.39
CA MET A 1 -1.63 -2.57 -57.97
C MET A 1 -1.40 -3.02 -56.55
N LYS A 2 -2.32 -2.77 -55.61
CA LYS A 2 -2.19 -3.22 -54.22
C LYS A 2 -2.29 -4.74 -54.23
N GLN A 3 -1.17 -5.42 -54.02
CA GLN A 3 -1.14 -6.88 -53.95
C GLN A 3 -1.91 -7.28 -52.70
N ALA A 4 -3.05 -7.94 -52.87
CA ALA A 4 -3.79 -8.49 -51.75
C ALA A 4 -2.90 -9.57 -51.11
N PHE A 5 -2.71 -9.49 -49.79
CA PHE A 5 -2.05 -10.52 -49.02
C PHE A 5 -2.67 -11.88 -49.35
N SER A 6 -1.85 -12.91 -49.47
CA SER A 6 -2.35 -14.27 -49.58
C SER A 6 -3.16 -14.60 -48.33
N LEU A 7 -4.26 -15.35 -48.50
CA LEU A 7 -5.12 -15.76 -47.37
C LEU A 7 -4.31 -16.49 -46.28
N LEU A 8 -3.26 -17.22 -46.70
CA LEU A 8 -2.34 -17.92 -45.81
C LEU A 8 -1.47 -16.94 -44.99
N GLU A 9 -0.95 -15.88 -45.64
CA GLU A 9 -0.15 -14.86 -44.96
C GLU A 9 -1.00 -14.10 -43.93
N LEU A 10 -2.26 -13.80 -44.28
CA LEU A 10 -3.20 -13.15 -43.36
C LEU A 10 -3.52 -14.03 -42.15
N ALA A 11 -3.75 -15.32 -42.34
CA ALA A 11 -3.95 -16.27 -41.24
C ALA A 11 -2.71 -16.35 -40.33
N PHE A 12 -1.51 -16.36 -40.92
CA PHE A 12 -0.26 -16.40 -40.18
C PHE A 12 -0.04 -15.12 -39.34
N CYS A 13 -0.36 -13.95 -39.91
CA CYS A 13 -0.32 -12.68 -39.20
C CYS A 13 -1.29 -12.64 -38.02
N ILE A 14 -2.51 -13.17 -38.18
CA ILE A 14 -3.51 -13.24 -37.10
C ILE A 14 -3.00 -14.10 -35.94
N VAL A 15 -2.41 -15.28 -36.24
CA VAL A 15 -1.87 -16.17 -35.21
C VAL A 15 -0.71 -15.50 -34.47
N LEU A 16 0.23 -14.89 -35.20
CA LEU A 16 1.35 -14.16 -34.60
C LEU A 16 0.87 -13.00 -33.71
N LEU A 17 -0.08 -12.20 -34.18
CA LEU A 17 -0.66 -11.12 -33.39
C LEU A 17 -1.35 -11.65 -32.13
N GLY A 18 -2.12 -12.74 -32.24
CA GLY A 18 -2.77 -13.38 -31.10
C GLY A 18 -1.76 -13.83 -30.04
N ILE A 19 -0.64 -14.44 -30.47
CA ILE A 19 0.45 -14.84 -29.57
C ILE A 19 1.05 -13.61 -28.89
N ILE A 20 1.42 -12.57 -29.66
CA ILE A 20 2.02 -11.34 -29.13
C ILE A 20 1.10 -10.67 -28.11
N PHE A 21 -0.19 -10.51 -28.43
CA PHE A 21 -1.15 -9.88 -27.52
C PHE A 21 -1.42 -10.71 -26.26
N SER A 22 -1.42 -12.04 -26.35
CA SER A 22 -1.55 -12.92 -25.19
C SER A 22 -0.40 -12.77 -24.20
N PHE A 23 0.85 -12.70 -24.71
CA PHE A 23 2.02 -12.44 -23.88
C PHE A 23 1.95 -11.06 -23.21
N TYR A 24 1.57 -10.01 -23.94
CA TYR A 24 1.41 -8.68 -23.37
C TYR A 24 0.35 -8.65 -22.27
N TYR A 25 -0.80 -9.29 -22.49
CA TYR A 25 -1.86 -9.37 -21.49
C TYR A 25 -1.35 -9.97 -20.16
N HIS A 26 -0.60 -11.07 -20.22
CA HIS A 26 -0.06 -11.69 -19.01
C HIS A 26 0.96 -10.80 -18.29
N ILE A 27 1.86 -10.15 -19.02
CA ILE A 27 2.87 -9.25 -18.42
C ILE A 27 2.20 -8.11 -17.64
N PHE A 28 1.17 -7.50 -18.23
CA PHE A 28 0.48 -6.38 -17.59
C PHE A 28 -0.42 -6.82 -16.44
N TYR A 29 -1.23 -7.87 -16.63
CA TYR A 29 -2.21 -8.33 -15.64
C TYR A 29 -1.57 -8.70 -14.29
N PHE A 30 -0.47 -9.46 -14.32
CA PHE A 30 0.19 -9.89 -13.09
C PHE A 30 0.86 -8.73 -12.34
N LYS A 31 1.43 -7.75 -13.07
CA LYS A 31 2.16 -6.64 -12.45
C LYS A 31 1.21 -5.65 -11.76
N THR A 32 0.08 -5.31 -12.39
CA THR A 32 -0.90 -4.40 -11.78
C THR A 32 -1.65 -5.04 -10.61
N SER A 33 -2.03 -6.31 -10.71
CA SER A 33 -2.75 -6.99 -9.62
C SER A 33 -1.95 -7.01 -8.32
N ASN A 34 -0.64 -7.22 -8.39
CA ASN A 34 0.21 -7.28 -7.20
C ASN A 34 0.39 -5.90 -6.56
N MET A 35 0.61 -4.85 -7.36
CA MET A 35 0.75 -3.48 -6.84
C MET A 35 -0.54 -2.96 -6.20
N VAL A 36 -1.70 -3.23 -6.80
CA VAL A 36 -3.00 -2.81 -6.23
C VAL A 36 -3.25 -3.51 -4.91
N TYR A 37 -3.00 -4.82 -4.83
CA TYR A 37 -3.15 -5.57 -3.58
C TYR A 37 -2.23 -5.04 -2.48
N GLN A 38 -0.95 -4.80 -2.80
CA GLN A 38 0.02 -4.27 -1.84
C GLN A 38 -0.37 -2.88 -1.33
N ASN A 39 -0.84 -1.99 -2.20
CA ASN A 39 -1.31 -0.67 -1.81
C ASN A 39 -2.57 -0.73 -0.95
N GLN A 40 -3.52 -1.60 -1.29
CA GLN A 40 -4.72 -1.79 -0.47
C GLN A 40 -4.36 -2.33 0.91
N TYR A 41 -3.44 -3.31 0.96
CA TYR A 41 -2.96 -3.88 2.21
C TYR A 41 -2.27 -2.84 3.09
N LEU A 42 -1.39 -2.02 2.50
CA LEU A 42 -0.73 -0.91 3.19
C LEU A 42 -1.76 0.06 3.79
N TYR A 43 -2.76 0.47 3.00
CA TYR A 43 -3.81 1.37 3.45
C TYR A 43 -4.62 0.81 4.63
N GLU A 44 -4.99 -0.47 4.60
CA GLU A 44 -5.70 -1.11 5.71
C GLU A 44 -4.84 -1.17 6.97
N VAL A 45 -3.54 -1.45 6.84
CA VAL A 45 -2.61 -1.44 7.99
C VAL A 45 -2.50 -0.03 8.58
N GLU A 46 -2.29 0.99 7.76
CA GLU A 46 -2.23 2.39 8.22
C GLU A 46 -3.52 2.83 8.90
N LYS A 47 -4.67 2.53 8.28
CA LYS A 47 -5.99 2.82 8.86
C LYS A 47 -6.18 2.15 10.21
N ASN A 48 -5.82 0.88 10.36
CA ASN A 48 -5.94 0.16 11.63
C ASN A 48 -5.02 0.71 12.72
N LEU A 49 -3.82 1.17 12.34
CA LEU A 49 -2.88 1.83 13.25
C LEU A 49 -3.38 3.21 13.72
N ILE A 50 -4.12 3.93 12.88
CA ILE A 50 -4.74 5.21 13.23
C ILE A 50 -5.99 5.00 14.10
N GLU A 51 -6.87 4.09 13.68
CA GLU A 51 -8.13 3.76 14.38
C GLU A 51 -7.92 2.97 15.68
N LYS A 52 -6.67 2.67 16.06
CA LYS A 52 -6.31 1.94 17.29
C LYS A 52 -6.89 0.53 17.37
N LYS A 53 -7.18 -0.06 16.22
CA LYS A 53 -7.67 -1.45 16.08
C LYS A 53 -6.54 -2.44 15.82
N SER A 54 -5.29 -1.99 15.89
CA SER A 54 -4.14 -2.90 15.78
C SER A 54 -4.19 -3.98 16.86
N LEU A 55 -4.04 -5.24 16.43
CA LEU A 55 -3.97 -6.42 17.29
C LEU A 55 -2.74 -6.40 18.21
N ASN A 56 -1.68 -5.66 17.84
CA ASN A 56 -0.43 -5.62 18.57
C ASN A 56 -0.16 -4.20 19.08
N SER A 57 -0.16 -4.06 20.41
CA SER A 57 0.16 -2.82 21.11
C SER A 57 1.11 -3.08 22.27
N ARG A 58 2.02 -2.15 22.54
CA ARG A 58 2.87 -2.17 23.73
C ARG A 58 3.04 -0.78 24.31
N ASN A 59 3.24 -0.70 25.62
CA ASN A 59 3.58 0.56 26.28
C ASN A 59 5.08 0.81 26.14
N ILE A 60 5.43 2.04 25.77
CA ILE A 60 6.81 2.51 25.68
C ILE A 60 6.94 3.74 26.57
N GLN A 61 7.95 3.74 27.43
CA GLN A 61 8.30 4.93 28.18
C GLN A 61 9.28 5.77 27.37
N ILE A 62 8.89 7.02 27.09
CA ILE A 62 9.76 8.01 26.45
C ILE A 62 9.86 9.17 27.42
N TYR A 63 11.07 9.41 27.93
CA TYR A 63 11.32 10.28 29.07
C TYR A 63 10.49 9.86 30.31
N ASN A 64 9.64 10.75 30.82
CA ASN A 64 8.76 10.50 31.97
C ASN A 64 7.31 10.18 31.56
N TYR A 65 7.04 9.99 30.26
CA TYR A 65 5.69 9.75 29.75
C TYR A 65 5.55 8.34 29.20
N ILE A 66 4.36 7.79 29.37
CA ILE A 66 3.99 6.50 28.80
C ILE A 66 3.27 6.76 27.49
N PHE A 67 3.79 6.16 26.43
CA PHE A 67 3.17 6.10 25.11
C PHE A 67 2.66 4.69 24.85
N VAL A 68 1.62 4.58 24.04
CA VAL A 68 1.15 3.32 23.47
C VAL A 68 1.68 3.27 22.04
N GLU A 69 2.54 2.30 21.76
CA GLU A 69 2.95 1.97 20.41
C GLU A 69 2.06 0.86 19.88
N HIS A 70 1.32 1.16 18.82
CA HIS A 70 0.67 0.16 17.99
C HIS A 70 1.61 -0.19 16.85
N PHE A 71 1.80 -1.48 16.58
CA PHE A 71 2.73 -1.91 15.54
C PHE A 71 2.16 -3.05 14.71
N ASP A 72 2.61 -3.12 13.46
CA ASP A 72 2.37 -4.24 12.57
C ASP A 72 3.67 -5.03 12.37
N ASN A 73 3.58 -6.36 12.38
CA ASN A 73 4.75 -7.24 12.25
C ASN A 73 5.14 -7.50 10.80
N ILE A 74 4.27 -7.20 9.84
CA ILE A 74 4.43 -7.57 8.44
C ILE A 74 5.13 -6.44 7.68
N LEU A 75 4.64 -5.20 7.85
CA LEU A 75 5.19 -4.00 7.23
C LEU A 75 6.11 -3.20 8.16
N ASN A 76 6.27 -3.63 9.43
CA ASN A 76 7.03 -2.93 10.46
C ASN A 76 6.59 -1.48 10.68
N LEU A 77 5.34 -1.15 10.33
CA LEU A 77 4.75 0.16 10.57
C LEU A 77 4.40 0.30 12.04
N LYS A 78 4.61 1.50 12.57
CA LYS A 78 4.42 1.82 13.99
C LYS A 78 3.70 3.14 14.11
N SER A 79 2.71 3.18 14.99
CA SER A 79 1.98 4.37 15.36
C SER A 79 2.19 4.60 16.85
N LEU A 80 2.72 5.76 17.19
CA LEU A 80 2.99 6.15 18.56
C LEU A 80 1.90 7.11 19.02
N GLN A 81 1.27 6.79 20.15
CA GLN A 81 0.25 7.64 20.74
C GLN A 81 0.57 7.89 22.20
N ILE A 82 0.21 9.08 22.68
CA ILE A 82 0.38 9.40 24.09
C ILE A 82 -0.72 8.69 24.87
N LYS A 83 -0.36 8.01 25.97
CA LYS A 83 -1.32 7.25 26.79
C LYS A 83 -2.29 8.16 27.54
N ASP A 84 -1.83 9.33 27.96
CA ASP A 84 -2.60 10.29 28.75
C ASP A 84 -2.27 11.75 28.38
N ASP A 85 -3.18 12.67 28.70
CA ASP A 85 -2.98 14.11 28.46
C ASP A 85 -1.98 14.77 29.44
N SER A 86 -1.19 13.97 30.16
CA SER A 86 -0.23 14.45 31.18
C SER A 86 0.83 15.39 30.59
N TYR A 87 1.19 15.19 29.32
CA TYR A 87 2.11 16.04 28.56
C TYR A 87 1.59 17.46 28.35
N LYS A 88 0.27 17.67 28.26
CA LYS A 88 -0.32 18.99 27.98
C LYS A 88 0.04 20.03 29.05
N LYS A 89 0.29 19.60 30.29
CA LYS A 89 0.76 20.47 31.38
C LYS A 89 2.12 21.14 31.11
N TYR A 90 2.89 20.61 30.16
CA TYR A 90 4.23 21.09 29.82
C TYR A 90 4.26 21.91 28.54
N PHE A 91 3.19 21.86 27.74
CA PHE A 91 2.94 22.79 26.65
C PHE A 91 2.05 23.90 27.21
N TYR A 92 2.66 24.86 27.92
CA TYR A 92 1.98 26.07 28.33
C TYR A 92 1.34 26.75 27.10
N ASP A 93 0.11 27.27 27.25
CA ASP A 93 -0.60 28.03 26.22
C ASP A 93 0.30 29.13 25.63
N GLU A 94 0.77 28.93 24.40
CA GLU A 94 1.33 30.01 23.57
C GLU A 94 0.25 31.03 23.15
N GLU A 95 -0.99 30.93 23.67
CA GLU A 95 -2.04 31.97 23.51
C GLU A 95 -1.85 33.18 24.45
N SER A 96 -0.76 33.23 25.22
CA SER A 96 -0.39 34.38 26.03
C SER A 96 0.64 35.28 25.34
N PHE A 97 0.26 35.88 24.21
CA PHE A 97 0.96 37.02 23.58
C PHE A 97 0.01 38.20 23.38
#